data_AF-A0A3N5Z691-F1
#
_entry.id   AF-A0A3N5Z691-F1
#
_cell.length_a   1.000
_cell.length_b   1.000
_cell.length_c   1.000
_cell.angle_alpha   90.00
_cell.angle_beta   90.00
_cell.angle_gamma   90.00
#
_symmetry.space_group_name_H-M   'P 1'
#
loop_
_entity.id
_entity.type
_entity.pdbx_description
1 polymer ?
#
loop_
_entity_poly.entity_id
_entity_poly.type
_entity_poly.pdbx_seq_one_letter_code
_entity_poly.pdbx_strand_id
1 'polypeptide(L)'
;MLADVTVTLDQPVTIVAAFVVGVLAVARATRLLIDDDFPPIVKVREFYVSHVPTRWEGLAECPWCISPWLSLIDLAWAWGTGLHWTWWFANTWFAVAWLAAFLCARDIPPDARG
;
A
#
# COMPACT_ATOMS: atom_id res chain seq x y z
N MET A 1 -25.37 5.98 15.82
CA MET A 1 -24.98 4.99 16.83
C MET A 1 -23.64 4.44 16.40
N LEU A 2 -22.55 5.04 16.86
CA LEU A 2 -21.21 4.50 16.62
C LEU A 2 -21.09 3.30 17.55
N ALA A 3 -21.15 2.10 17.00
CA ALA A 3 -20.85 0.90 17.78
C ALA A 3 -19.41 1.07 18.30
N ASP A 4 -19.20 0.90 19.59
CA ASP A 4 -17.88 0.80 20.18
C ASP A 4 -17.15 -0.37 19.49
N VAL A 5 -16.28 -0.05 18.54
CA VAL A 5 -15.39 -1.02 17.90
C VAL A 5 -14.32 -1.37 18.92
N THR A 6 -14.66 -2.30 19.80
CA THR A 6 -13.69 -2.88 20.73
C THR A 6 -12.72 -3.71 19.90
N VAL A 7 -11.52 -3.17 19.66
CA VAL A 7 -10.40 -3.95 19.14
C VAL A 7 -9.98 -4.89 20.26
N THR A 8 -10.58 -6.08 20.31
CA THR A 8 -10.20 -7.10 21.27
C THR A 8 -8.89 -7.72 20.77
N LEU A 9 -7.83 -7.61 21.58
CA LEU A 9 -6.53 -8.27 21.34
C LEU A 9 -6.60 -9.80 21.49
N ASP A 10 -7.80 -10.36 21.59
CA ASP A 10 -8.09 -11.77 21.81
C ASP A 10 -7.93 -12.62 20.53
N GLN A 11 -7.73 -11.99 19.38
CA GLN A 11 -7.50 -12.63 18.09
C GLN A 11 -6.09 -12.38 17.55
N PRO A 12 -5.03 -12.95 18.18
CA PRO A 12 -3.66 -12.68 17.79
C PRO A 12 -3.35 -13.10 16.34
N VAL A 13 -3.99 -14.17 15.85
CA VAL A 13 -3.83 -14.62 14.46
C VAL A 13 -4.37 -13.59 13.47
N THR A 14 -5.56 -13.03 13.72
CA THR A 14 -6.16 -12.00 12.87
C THR A 14 -5.28 -10.74 12.84
N ILE A 15 -4.74 -10.34 13.99
CA ILE A 15 -3.86 -9.16 14.10
C ILE A 15 -2.57 -9.37 13.31
N VAL A 16 -1.92 -10.53 13.45
CA VAL A 16 -0.69 -10.84 12.71
C VAL A 16 -0.98 -10.89 11.20
N ALA A 17 -2.07 -11.53 10.78
CA ALA A 17 -2.48 -11.58 9.38
C ALA A 17 -2.75 -10.16 8.82
N ALA A 18 -3.48 -9.33 9.57
CA ALA A 18 -3.76 -7.94 9.18
C ALA A 18 -2.46 -7.12 9.07
N PHE A 19 -1.53 -7.28 10.02
CA PHE A 19 -0.24 -6.61 9.96
C PHE A 19 0.56 -6.99 8.71
N VAL A 20 0.68 -8.29 8.41
CA VAL A 20 1.41 -8.78 7.23
C VAL A 20 0.76 -8.29 5.92
N VAL A 21 -0.56 -8.41 5.82
CA VAL A 21 -1.31 -8.00 4.62
C VAL A 21 -1.23 -6.48 4.43
N GLY A 22 -1.37 -5.69 5.51
CA GLY A 22 -1.23 -4.23 5.47
C GLY A 22 0.17 -3.79 5.03
N VAL A 23 1.24 -4.41 5.56
CA VAL A 23 2.63 -4.11 5.14
C VAL A 23 2.82 -4.36 3.63
N LEU A 24 2.36 -5.51 3.13
CA LEU A 24 2.48 -5.85 1.71
C LEU A 24 1.64 -4.91 0.83
N ALA A 25 0.45 -4.55 1.28
CA ALA A 25 -0.41 -3.63 0.57
C ALA A 25 0.17 -2.20 0.50
N VAL A 26 0.72 -1.69 1.61
CA VAL A 26 1.44 -0.40 1.65
C VAL A 26 2.67 -0.44 0.73
N ALA A 27 3.42 -1.54 0.73
CA ALA A 27 4.55 -1.69 -0.18
C ALA A 27 4.11 -1.63 -1.66
N ARG A 28 3.02 -2.32 -2.00
CA ARG A 28 2.45 -2.28 -3.35
C ARG A 28 1.95 -0.89 -3.74
N ALA A 29 1.24 -0.22 -2.84
CA ALA A 29 0.70 1.12 -3.05
C ALA A 29 1.83 2.15 -3.20
N THR A 30 2.88 2.03 -2.39
CA THR A 30 4.09 2.87 -2.50
C THR A 30 4.74 2.69 -3.86
N ARG A 31 4.96 1.44 -4.29
CA ARG A 31 5.51 1.14 -5.62
C ARG A 31 4.61 1.65 -6.75
N LEU A 32 3.30 1.47 -6.63
CA LEU A 32 2.33 1.98 -7.59
C LEU A 32 2.43 3.49 -7.73
N LEU A 33 2.53 4.21 -6.60
CA LEU A 33 2.56 5.66 -6.57
C LEU A 33 3.88 6.27 -7.01
N ILE A 34 5.01 5.57 -6.86
CA ILE A 34 6.36 6.11 -7.11
C ILE A 34 7.06 5.50 -8.33
N ASP A 35 6.95 4.19 -8.55
CA ASP A 35 7.76 3.48 -9.55
C ASP A 35 6.97 3.00 -10.76
N ASP A 36 5.67 2.72 -10.63
CA ASP A 36 4.90 2.13 -11.72
C ASP A 36 4.48 3.16 -12.77
N ASP A 37 4.55 2.76 -14.05
CA ASP A 37 4.09 3.54 -15.21
C ASP A 37 2.59 3.36 -15.51
N PHE A 38 1.77 3.12 -14.48
CA PHE A 38 0.33 2.98 -14.68
C PHE A 38 -0.27 4.35 -15.05
N PRO A 39 -0.85 4.54 -16.26
CA PRO A 39 -1.13 5.88 -16.78
C PRO A 39 -1.98 6.79 -15.88
N PRO A 40 -3.02 6.28 -15.17
CA PRO A 40 -3.76 7.11 -14.22
C PRO A 40 -2.91 7.64 -13.06
N ILE A 41 -1.96 6.85 -12.56
CA ILE A 41 -1.13 7.21 -11.42
C ILE A 41 0.01 8.15 -11.84
N VAL A 42 0.59 7.92 -13.02
CA VAL A 42 1.55 8.86 -13.62
C VAL A 42 0.95 10.26 -13.73
N LYS A 43 -0.28 10.37 -14.26
CA LYS A 43 -1.00 11.65 -14.35
C LYS A 43 -1.22 12.32 -12.98
N VAL A 44 -1.53 11.53 -11.95
CA VAL A 44 -1.69 12.06 -10.58
C VAL A 44 -0.34 12.57 -10.05
N ARG A 45 0.76 11.86 -10.30
CA ARG A 45 2.10 12.26 -9.89
C ARG A 45 2.53 13.55 -10.59
N GLU A 46 2.38 13.63 -11.91
CA GLU A 46 2.67 14.84 -12.70
C GLU A 46 1.82 16.03 -12.26
N PHE A 47 0.52 15.80 -12.01
CA PHE A 47 -0.37 16.83 -11.48
C PHE A 47 0.11 17.31 -10.11
N TYR A 48 0.47 16.41 -9.19
CA TYR A 48 0.99 16.78 -7.88
C TYR A 48 2.26 17.64 -8.00
N VAL A 49 3.27 17.15 -8.72
CA VAL A 49 4.56 17.83 -8.89
C VAL A 49 4.39 19.22 -9.53
N SER A 50 3.48 19.37 -10.49
CA SER A 50 3.22 20.67 -11.13
C SER A 50 2.49 21.69 -10.25
N HIS A 51 1.89 21.28 -9.13
CA HIS A 51 1.07 22.16 -8.27
C HIS A 51 1.64 22.37 -6.87
N VAL A 52 2.59 21.54 -6.42
CA VAL A 52 3.19 21.68 -5.09
C VAL A 52 4.48 22.49 -5.12
N PRO A 53 4.83 23.18 -4.01
CA PRO A 53 6.14 23.80 -3.90
C PRO A 53 7.27 22.77 -3.98
N THR A 54 8.41 23.16 -4.53
CA THR A 54 9.61 22.31 -4.74
C THR A 54 10.04 21.50 -3.52
N ARG A 55 9.90 22.06 -2.31
CA ARG A 55 10.23 21.37 -1.05
C ARG A 55 9.35 20.15 -0.74
N TRP A 56 8.19 20.03 -1.39
CA TRP A 56 7.23 18.95 -1.19
C TRP A 56 7.19 17.95 -2.36
N GLU A 57 7.86 18.24 -3.48
CA GLU A 57 7.92 17.34 -4.64
C GLU A 57 8.46 15.96 -4.27
N GLY A 58 9.45 15.92 -3.36
CA GLY A 58 10.02 14.67 -2.87
C GLY A 58 8.99 13.71 -2.26
N LEU A 59 7.83 14.18 -1.82
CA LEU A 59 6.76 13.31 -1.34
C LEU A 59 6.25 12.36 -2.44
N ALA A 60 6.25 12.78 -3.71
CA ALA A 60 5.76 11.99 -4.83
C ALA A 60 6.86 11.26 -5.61
N GLU A 61 8.11 11.37 -5.16
CA GLU A 61 9.29 10.79 -5.82
C GLU A 61 10.11 9.87 -4.90
N CYS A 62 9.94 9.97 -3.59
CA CYS A 62 10.69 9.22 -2.60
C CYS A 62 9.79 8.19 -1.89
N PRO A 63 10.07 6.87 -2.03
CA PRO A 63 9.30 5.81 -1.37
C PRO A 63 9.24 5.97 0.15
N TRP A 64 10.37 6.32 0.77
CA TRP A 64 10.47 6.56 2.22
C TRP A 64 9.66 7.76 2.70
N CYS A 65 9.38 8.69 1.80
CA CYS A 65 8.70 9.94 2.10
C CYS A 65 7.19 9.74 2.04
N ILE A 66 6.69 8.96 1.06
CA ILE A 66 5.25 8.67 0.91
C ILE A 66 4.77 7.50 1.77
N SER A 67 5.61 6.48 2.00
CA SER A 67 5.18 5.25 2.66
C SER A 67 4.62 5.45 4.08
N PRO A 68 5.12 6.39 4.92
CA PRO A 68 4.51 6.67 6.22
C PRO A 68 3.07 7.16 6.09
N TRP A 69 2.79 8.02 5.10
CA TRP A 69 1.43 8.54 4.87
C TRP A 69 0.48 7.46 4.38
N LEU A 70 0.94 6.58 3.49
CA LEU A 70 0.14 5.44 3.04
C LEU A 70 -0.13 4.46 4.17
N SER A 71 0.87 4.18 5.01
CA SER A 71 0.68 3.35 6.21
C SER A 71 -0.31 3.99 7.19
N LEU A 72 -0.28 5.31 7.35
CA LEU A 72 -1.22 6.02 8.22
C LEU A 72 -2.65 5.93 7.68
N ILE A 73 -2.85 6.06 6.36
CA ILE A 73 -4.15 5.88 5.72
C ILE A 73 -4.67 4.45 5.92
N ASP A 74 -3.82 3.44 5.70
CA ASP A 74 -4.21 2.04 5.88
C ASP A 74 -4.56 1.72 7.34
N LEU A 75 -3.74 2.18 8.30
CA LEU A 75 -3.99 2.04 9.73
C LEU A 75 -5.27 2.76 10.16
N ALA A 76 -5.51 3.97 9.65
CA ALA A 76 -6.73 4.72 9.93
C ALA A 76 -7.98 4.01 9.37
N TRP A 77 -7.88 3.38 8.20
CA TRP A 77 -8.96 2.58 7.64
C TRP A 77 -9.21 1.31 8.47
N ALA A 78 -8.15 0.58 8.81
CA ALA A 78 -8.23 -0.60 9.68
C ALA A 78 -8.91 -0.26 11.01
N TRP A 79 -8.44 0.80 11.67
CA TRP A 79 -8.97 1.29 12.95
C TRP A 79 -10.42 1.76 12.83
N GLY A 80 -10.69 2.64 11.85
CA GLY A 80 -12.00 3.27 11.68
C GLY A 80 -13.10 2.29 11.27
N THR A 81 -12.74 1.14 10.69
CA THR A 81 -13.71 0.13 10.25
C THR A 81 -13.68 -1.16 11.08
N GLY A 82 -12.75 -1.30 12.02
CA GLY A 82 -12.57 -2.53 12.78
C GLY A 82 -12.22 -3.74 11.89
N LEU A 83 -11.31 -3.55 10.93
CA LEU A 83 -10.94 -4.56 9.93
C LEU A 83 -12.15 -5.11 9.14
N HIS A 84 -13.06 -4.22 8.73
CA HIS A 84 -14.21 -4.59 7.92
C HIS A 84 -13.81 -5.30 6.61
N TRP A 85 -14.74 -6.04 5.99
CA TRP A 85 -14.45 -6.84 4.80
C TRP A 85 -13.85 -6.02 3.64
N THR A 86 -14.20 -4.73 3.54
CA THR A 86 -13.66 -3.82 2.51
C THR A 86 -12.17 -3.57 2.69
N TRP A 87 -11.70 -3.44 3.93
CA TRP A 87 -10.27 -3.33 4.25
C TRP A 87 -9.54 -4.61 3.84
N TRP A 88 -10.08 -5.77 4.21
CA TRP A 88 -9.50 -7.08 3.85
C TRP A 88 -9.43 -7.28 2.34
N PHE A 89 -10.53 -6.99 1.62
CA PHE A 89 -10.59 -7.17 0.19
C PHE A 89 -9.54 -6.31 -0.54
N ALA A 90 -9.48 -5.01 -0.23
CA ALA A 90 -8.55 -4.09 -0.87
C ALA A 90 -7.08 -4.44 -0.56
N ASN A 91 -6.74 -4.64 0.70
CA ASN A 91 -5.35 -4.92 1.09
C ASN A 91 -4.89 -6.31 0.64
N THR A 92 -5.76 -7.33 0.70
CA THR A 92 -5.42 -8.66 0.18
C THR A 92 -5.21 -8.62 -1.33
N TRP A 93 -6.05 -7.90 -2.07
CA TRP A 93 -5.86 -7.71 -3.52
C TRP A 93 -4.48 -7.09 -3.82
N PHE A 94 -4.12 -6.00 -3.13
CA PHE A 94 -2.82 -5.36 -3.30
C PHE A 94 -1.65 -6.28 -2.92
N ALA A 95 -1.76 -6.98 -1.79
CA ALA A 95 -0.72 -7.89 -1.30
C ALA A 95 -0.50 -9.06 -2.26
N VAL A 96 -1.56 -9.71 -2.73
CA VAL A 96 -1.50 -10.83 -3.66
C VAL A 96 -0.95 -10.38 -5.02
N ALA A 97 -1.45 -9.26 -5.56
CA ALA A 97 -0.94 -8.73 -6.83
C ALA A 97 0.55 -8.41 -6.75
N TRP A 98 1.01 -7.88 -5.61
CA TRP A 98 2.43 -7.61 -5.41
C TRP A 98 3.26 -8.89 -5.33
N LEU A 99 2.90 -9.81 -4.43
CA LEU A 99 3.65 -11.05 -4.27
C LEU A 99 3.71 -11.85 -5.59
N ALA A 100 2.60 -11.94 -6.33
CA ALA A 100 2.57 -12.62 -7.62
C ALA A 100 3.56 -11.99 -8.62
N ALA A 101 3.53 -10.65 -8.77
CA ALA A 101 4.45 -9.96 -9.67
C ALA A 101 5.92 -10.06 -9.21
N PHE A 102 6.17 -9.96 -7.90
CA PHE A 102 7.51 -10.11 -7.33
C PHE A 102 8.08 -11.50 -7.62
N LEU A 103 7.29 -12.55 -7.41
CA LEU A 103 7.70 -13.93 -7.68
C LEU A 103 8.01 -14.12 -9.16
N CYS A 104 7.09 -13.73 -10.07
CA CYS A 104 7.35 -13.82 -11.51
C CYS A 104 8.62 -13.06 -11.95
N ALA A 105 8.89 -11.90 -11.35
CA ALA A 105 10.10 -11.12 -11.65
C ALA A 105 11.39 -11.72 -11.07
N ARG A 106 11.29 -12.60 -10.07
CA ARG A 106 12.43 -13.25 -9.41
C ARG A 106 12.68 -14.68 -9.90
N ASP A 107 11.64 -15.36 -10.40
CA ASP A 107 11.71 -16.74 -10.86
C ASP A 107 12.55 -16.91 -12.13
N ILE A 108 12.65 -15.89 -12.98
CA ILE A 108 13.46 -15.92 -14.20
C ILE A 108 14.90 -15.51 -13.87
N PRO A 109 15.92 -16.37 -14.06
CA PRO A 109 17.31 -16.02 -13.76
C PRO A 109 17.82 -14.94 -14.73
N PRO A 110 18.78 -14.09 -14.32
CA PRO A 110 19.16 -12.88 -15.07
C PRO A 110 19.66 -13.14 -16.50
N ASP A 111 20.26 -14.30 -16.74
CA ASP A 111 20.79 -14.76 -18.02
C ASP A 111 19.71 -15.21 -19.02
N ALA A 112 18.49 -15.47 -18.54
CA ALA A 112 17.33 -15.83 -19.36
C ALA A 112 16.42 -14.64 -19.70
N ARG A 113 16.77 -13.43 -19.26
CA ARG A 113 16.06 -12.18 -19.54
C ARG A 113 16.71 -11.56 -20.78
N GLY A 114 16.17 -11.89 -21.96
CA GLY A 114 16.68 -11.41 -23.25
C GLY A 114 16.87 -9.91 -23.34
#